data_AF-A0A9E4I3A0-F1
#
_entry.id   AF-A0A9E4I3A0-F1
#
_cell.length_a   1.000
_cell.length_b   1.000
_cell.length_c   1.000
_cell.angle_alpha   90.00
_cell.angle_beta   90.00
_cell.angle_gamma   90.00
#
_symmetry.space_group_name_H-M   'P 1'
#
loop_
_entity.id
_entity.type
_entity.pdbx_description
1 polymer ?
#
loop_
_entity_poly.entity_id
_entity_poly.type
_entity_poly.pdbx_seq_one_letter_code
_entity_poly.pdbx_strand_id
1 'polypeptide(L)'
;MARRNGPGLLFLFLHATAILTTGTLVWASLDTFWVAPAIFLHGIMIVHLFAPFHECCHRTAFRSRWLNESVYWCCGLILGLMPLAFRFQHADHHTYTQDRERDPQMIAMGERLSGYFFYASALPYFAAILKSLLLHAL
;
A
#
# COMPACT_ATOMS: atom_id res chain seq x y z
N MET A 1 -5.02 24.60 -8.78
CA MET A 1 -5.58 24.49 -7.41
C MET A 1 -4.43 24.48 -6.41
N ALA A 2 -4.44 25.31 -5.37
CA ALA A 2 -3.34 25.32 -4.39
C ALA A 2 -3.47 24.13 -3.41
N ARG A 3 -2.37 23.39 -3.17
CA ARG A 3 -2.34 22.28 -2.20
C ARG A 3 -2.64 22.79 -0.78
N ARG A 4 -3.40 22.02 0.00
CA ARG A 4 -3.77 22.30 1.40
C ARG A 4 -3.59 21.05 2.25
N ASN A 5 -3.19 21.20 3.51
CA ASN A 5 -3.00 20.05 4.41
C ASN A 5 -4.33 19.49 4.96
N GLY A 6 -5.33 20.36 5.19
CA GLY A 6 -6.57 20.01 5.89
C GLY A 6 -7.32 18.81 5.30
N PRO A 7 -7.62 18.79 3.99
CA PRO A 7 -8.31 17.64 3.38
C PRO A 7 -7.54 16.32 3.53
N GLY A 8 -6.22 16.34 3.28
CA GLY A 8 -5.38 15.16 3.44
C GLY A 8 -5.34 14.65 4.88
N LEU A 9 -5.30 15.55 5.87
CA LEU A 9 -5.32 15.18 7.29
C LEU A 9 -6.68 14.58 7.70
N LEU A 10 -7.78 15.09 7.17
CA LEU A 10 -9.11 14.54 7.40
C LEU A 10 -9.21 13.12 6.84
N PHE A 11 -8.80 12.90 5.58
CA PHE A 11 -8.81 11.56 4.98
C PHE A 11 -7.92 10.58 5.75
N LEU A 12 -6.70 11.01 6.12
CA LEU A 12 -5.79 10.20 6.91
C LEU A 12 -6.40 9.83 8.28
N PHE A 13 -7.03 10.79 8.96
CA PHE A 13 -7.70 10.56 10.24
C PHE A 13 -8.86 9.56 10.12
N LEU A 14 -9.73 9.73 9.12
CA LEU A 14 -10.85 8.83 8.88
C LEU A 14 -10.37 7.42 8.57
N HIS A 15 -9.34 7.28 7.76
CA HIS A 15 -8.76 5.99 7.42
C HIS A 15 -8.08 5.32 8.61
N ALA A 16 -7.30 6.05 9.39
CA ALA A 16 -6.73 5.54 10.64
C ALA A 16 -7.80 5.07 11.62
N THR A 17 -8.90 5.82 11.74
CA THR A 17 -10.06 5.43 12.57
C THR A 17 -10.73 4.16 12.05
N ALA A 18 -10.86 3.99 10.74
CA ALA A 18 -11.39 2.77 10.14
C ALA A 18 -10.49 1.55 10.39
N ILE A 19 -9.17 1.71 10.32
CA ILE A 19 -8.20 0.66 10.66
C ILE A 19 -8.33 0.26 12.13
N LEU A 20 -8.37 1.23 13.04
CA LEU A 20 -8.52 0.94 14.47
C LEU A 20 -9.85 0.24 14.77
N THR A 21 -10.95 0.73 14.21
CA THR A 21 -12.30 0.15 14.38
C THR A 21 -12.34 -1.30 13.89
N THR A 22 -11.81 -1.57 12.70
CA THR A 22 -11.78 -2.93 12.15
C THR A 22 -10.81 -3.84 12.88
N GLY A 23 -9.71 -3.32 13.42
CA GLY A 23 -8.81 -4.06 14.31
C GLY A 23 -9.48 -4.46 15.63
N THR A 24 -10.27 -3.56 16.22
CA THR A 24 -11.10 -3.88 17.39
C THR A 24 -12.14 -4.95 17.07
N LEU A 25 -12.74 -4.94 15.87
CA LEU A 25 -13.67 -5.98 15.42
C LEU A 25 -12.99 -7.35 15.32
N VAL A 26 -11.76 -7.41 14.80
CA VAL A 26 -10.95 -8.65 14.79
C VAL A 26 -10.74 -9.14 16.22
N TRP A 27 -10.30 -8.27 17.12
CA TRP A 27 -10.06 -8.64 18.52
C TRP A 27 -11.33 -9.16 19.21
N ALA A 28 -12.47 -8.48 19.01
CA ALA A 28 -13.75 -8.86 19.61
C ALA A 28 -14.33 -10.18 19.03
N SER A 29 -13.76 -10.71 17.95
CA SER A 29 -14.30 -11.88 17.24
C SER A 29 -13.41 -13.13 17.31
N LEU A 30 -12.24 -13.08 17.97
CA LEU A 30 -11.18 -14.09 17.93
C LEU A 30 -11.64 -15.56 18.11
N ASP A 31 -12.63 -15.82 18.97
CA ASP A 31 -13.14 -17.16 19.26
C ASP A 31 -14.48 -17.48 18.55
N THR A 32 -14.80 -16.74 17.49
CA THR A 32 -16.06 -16.86 16.75
C THR A 32 -15.81 -17.02 15.27
N PHE A 33 -16.78 -17.57 14.53
CA PHE A 33 -16.69 -17.64 13.08
C PHE A 33 -16.59 -16.25 12.40
N TRP A 34 -16.96 -15.17 13.11
CA TRP A 34 -16.86 -13.80 12.64
C TRP A 34 -15.42 -13.28 12.54
N VAL A 35 -14.43 -13.97 13.12
CA VAL A 35 -13.01 -13.58 13.00
C VAL A 35 -12.55 -13.54 11.55
N ALA A 36 -12.99 -14.50 10.73
CA ALA A 36 -12.59 -14.58 9.33
C ALA A 36 -13.06 -13.36 8.50
N PRO A 37 -14.36 -13.01 8.47
CA PRO A 37 -14.79 -11.80 7.77
C PRO A 37 -14.26 -10.51 8.40
N ALA A 38 -14.03 -10.47 9.72
CA ALA A 38 -13.41 -9.32 10.38
C ALA A 38 -11.95 -9.11 9.92
N ILE A 39 -11.15 -10.18 9.85
CA ILE A 39 -9.77 -10.13 9.33
C ILE A 39 -9.77 -9.69 7.87
N PHE A 40 -10.67 -10.23 7.05
CA PHE A 40 -10.78 -9.84 5.64
C PHE A 40 -11.07 -8.34 5.50
N LEU A 41 -12.06 -7.82 6.24
CA LEU A 41 -12.39 -6.40 6.24
C LEU A 41 -11.21 -5.54 6.75
N HIS A 42 -10.54 -5.98 7.81
CA HIS A 42 -9.37 -5.28 8.35
C HIS A 42 -8.21 -5.25 7.33
N GLY A 43 -7.96 -6.36 6.64
CA GLY A 43 -6.98 -6.44 5.57
C GLY A 43 -7.26 -5.45 4.42
N ILE A 44 -8.53 -5.27 4.05
CA ILE A 44 -8.94 -4.23 3.09
C ILE A 44 -8.56 -2.84 3.61
N MET A 45 -8.84 -2.52 4.89
CA MET A 45 -8.49 -1.21 5.45
C MET A 45 -6.97 -0.98 5.47
N ILE A 46 -6.18 -2.01 5.78
CA ILE A 46 -4.72 -1.93 5.78
C ILE A 46 -4.17 -1.74 4.36
N VAL A 47 -4.59 -2.54 3.38
CA VAL A 47 -4.03 -2.44 2.01
C VAL A 47 -4.34 -1.08 1.35
N HIS A 48 -5.46 -0.45 1.72
CA HIS A 48 -5.78 0.89 1.23
C HIS A 48 -4.79 1.97 1.70
N LEU A 49 -3.91 1.71 2.67
CA LEU A 49 -2.80 2.63 3.01
C LEU A 49 -1.87 2.87 1.81
N PHE A 50 -1.97 2.05 0.77
CA PHE A 50 -1.29 2.29 -0.50
C PHE A 50 -1.72 3.64 -1.14
N ALA A 51 -2.97 4.09 -0.95
CA ALA A 51 -3.43 5.36 -1.50
C ALA A 51 -2.69 6.58 -0.91
N PRO A 52 -2.65 6.80 0.42
CA PRO A 52 -1.83 7.87 0.99
C PRO A 52 -0.33 7.65 0.74
N PHE A 53 0.16 6.40 0.68
CA PHE A 53 1.53 6.10 0.30
C PHE A 53 1.87 6.60 -1.13
N HIS A 54 1.04 6.27 -2.11
CA HIS A 54 1.18 6.68 -3.51
C HIS A 54 1.16 8.21 -3.66
N GLU A 55 0.16 8.89 -3.12
CA GLU A 55 0.05 10.35 -3.24
C GLU A 55 1.17 11.09 -2.49
N CYS A 56 1.61 10.56 -1.34
CA CYS A 56 2.73 11.15 -0.61
C CYS A 56 4.08 10.89 -1.30
N CYS A 57 4.21 9.80 -2.07
CA CYS A 57 5.37 9.54 -2.91
C CYS A 57 5.58 10.68 -3.93
N HIS A 58 4.50 11.13 -4.54
CA HIS A 58 4.47 12.28 -5.48
C HIS A 58 4.59 13.65 -4.80
N ARG A 59 4.49 13.68 -3.47
CA ARG A 59 4.41 14.92 -2.66
C ARG A 59 3.24 15.81 -3.07
N THR A 60 2.12 15.21 -3.49
CA THR A 60 0.90 15.91 -3.93
C THR A 60 -0.16 15.99 -2.84
N ALA A 61 -0.16 15.04 -1.89
CA ALA A 61 -1.18 14.92 -0.85
C ALA A 61 -1.25 16.14 0.08
N PHE A 62 -0.10 16.65 0.53
CA PHE A 62 -0.03 17.78 1.47
C PHE A 62 0.72 18.98 0.88
N ARG A 63 0.38 20.19 1.36
CA ARG A 63 1.19 21.39 1.12
C ARG A 63 2.55 21.29 1.81
N SER A 64 2.59 20.75 3.03
CA SER A 64 3.82 20.60 3.81
C SER A 64 4.62 19.40 3.32
N ARG A 65 5.89 19.63 2.96
CA ARG A 65 6.78 18.56 2.51
C ARG A 65 7.03 17.51 3.60
N TRP A 66 7.22 17.92 4.84
CA TRP A 66 7.46 16.98 5.95
C TRP A 66 6.26 16.07 6.21
N LEU A 67 5.02 16.55 6.06
CA LEU A 67 3.82 15.71 6.18
C LEU A 67 3.80 14.62 5.11
N ASN A 68 4.11 14.95 3.86
CA ASN A 68 4.22 13.94 2.79
C ASN A 68 5.28 12.90 3.15
N GLU A 69 6.48 13.31 3.57
CA GLU A 69 7.54 12.36 3.91
C GLU A 69 7.16 11.49 5.12
N SER A 70 6.63 12.06 6.21
CA SER A 70 6.23 11.29 7.39
C SER A 70 5.14 10.26 7.07
N VAL A 71 4.08 10.68 6.39
CA VAL A 71 2.98 9.76 6.03
C VAL A 71 3.46 8.70 5.04
N TYR A 72 4.32 9.07 4.09
CA TYR A 72 4.93 8.14 3.14
C TYR A 72 5.73 7.04 3.84
N TRP A 73 6.62 7.41 4.75
CA TRP A 73 7.44 6.44 5.50
C TRP A 73 6.58 5.57 6.42
N CYS A 74 5.63 6.15 7.16
CA CYS A 74 4.74 5.38 8.03
C CYS A 74 3.91 4.36 7.25
N CYS A 75 3.28 4.76 6.15
CA CYS A 75 2.47 3.83 5.33
C CYS A 75 3.34 2.75 4.70
N GLY A 76 4.53 3.11 4.20
CA GLY A 76 5.47 2.14 3.63
C GLY A 76 5.90 1.07 4.63
N LEU A 77 6.24 1.47 5.86
CA LEU A 77 6.60 0.53 6.93
C LEU A 77 5.44 -0.42 7.28
N ILE A 78 4.22 0.09 7.41
CA ILE A 78 3.03 -0.74 7.71
C ILE A 78 2.77 -1.75 6.58
N LEU A 79 2.97 -1.33 5.32
CA LEU A 79 2.77 -2.17 4.14
C LEU A 79 3.95 -3.10 3.82
N GLY A 80 5.06 -2.99 4.55
CA GLY A 80 6.31 -3.71 4.24
C GLY A 80 6.98 -3.26 2.93
N LEU A 81 6.70 -2.03 2.49
CA LEU A 81 7.24 -1.43 1.27
C LEU A 81 8.41 -0.51 1.60
N MET A 82 9.53 -0.68 0.87
CA MET A 82 10.73 0.16 0.99
C MET A 82 10.48 1.54 0.36
N PRO A 83 10.32 2.63 1.13
CA PRO A 83 9.85 3.90 0.56
C PRO A 83 10.86 4.54 -0.40
N LEU A 84 12.16 4.42 -0.14
CA LEU A 84 13.15 5.02 -1.05
C LEU A 84 13.14 4.33 -2.42
N ALA A 85 13.19 2.99 -2.44
CA ALA A 85 13.18 2.20 -3.67
C ALA A 85 11.88 2.41 -4.46
N PHE A 86 10.73 2.37 -3.77
CA PHE A 86 9.44 2.59 -4.41
C PHE A 86 9.37 3.96 -5.09
N ARG A 87 9.92 5.02 -4.49
CA ARG A 87 9.84 6.37 -5.07
C ARG A 87 10.52 6.45 -6.43
N PHE A 88 11.69 5.85 -6.58
CA PHE A 88 12.41 5.83 -7.84
C PHE A 88 11.72 4.92 -8.86
N GLN A 89 11.35 3.71 -8.46
CA GLN A 89 10.62 2.79 -9.32
C GLN A 89 9.30 3.38 -9.82
N HIS A 90 8.61 4.12 -8.97
CA HIS A 90 7.35 4.73 -9.32
C HIS A 90 7.52 5.95 -10.23
N ALA A 91 8.60 6.72 -10.06
CA ALA A 91 8.96 7.77 -11.01
C ALA A 91 9.28 7.19 -12.40
N ASP A 92 10.02 6.08 -12.45
CA ASP A 92 10.29 5.37 -13.71
C ASP A 92 9.01 4.82 -14.31
N HIS A 93 8.12 4.23 -13.50
CA HIS A 93 6.81 3.75 -13.93
C HIS A 93 5.99 4.87 -14.61
N HIS A 94 5.91 6.07 -14.03
CA HIS A 94 5.19 7.19 -14.66
C HIS A 94 5.91 7.74 -15.91
N THR A 95 7.23 7.60 -15.99
CA THR A 95 8.01 8.05 -17.14
C THR A 95 7.89 7.09 -18.34
N TYR A 96 7.85 5.79 -18.05
CA TYR A 96 7.94 4.71 -19.03
C TYR A 96 6.74 3.76 -18.94
N THR A 97 5.56 4.24 -18.54
CA THR A 97 4.38 3.40 -18.28
C THR A 97 4.13 2.41 -19.42
N GLN A 98 4.00 1.11 -19.09
CA GLN A 98 3.78 0.00 -20.04
C GLN A 98 4.96 -0.29 -21.00
N ASP A 99 6.13 0.29 -20.77
CA ASP A 99 7.37 -0.10 -21.45
C ASP A 99 7.96 -1.34 -20.79
N ARG A 100 8.09 -2.43 -21.56
CA ARG A 100 8.52 -3.74 -21.03
C ARG A 100 9.92 -3.76 -20.43
N GLU A 101 10.81 -2.88 -20.89
CA GLU A 101 12.21 -2.87 -20.48
C GLU A 101 12.47 -1.83 -19.40
N ARG A 102 11.66 -0.78 -19.33
CA ARG A 102 11.92 0.41 -18.52
C ARG A 102 10.91 0.66 -17.40
N ASP A 103 9.75 0.01 -17.40
CA ASP A 103 8.76 0.12 -16.33
C ASP A 103 8.99 -0.96 -15.25
N PRO A 104 9.60 -0.62 -14.10
CA PRO A 104 9.88 -1.60 -13.05
C PRO A 104 8.61 -2.04 -12.30
N GLN A 105 7.47 -1.38 -12.52
CA GLN A 105 6.19 -1.69 -11.89
C GLN A 105 5.21 -2.35 -12.88
N MET A 106 5.67 -2.70 -14.08
CA MET A 106 4.85 -3.42 -15.03
C MET A 106 4.43 -4.78 -14.48
N ILE A 107 3.12 -5.02 -14.48
CA ILE A 107 2.54 -6.32 -14.13
C ILE A 107 2.14 -6.98 -15.44
N ALA A 108 2.66 -8.18 -15.69
CA ALA A 108 2.22 -8.96 -16.84
C ALA A 108 0.73 -9.26 -16.73
N MET A 109 -0.06 -8.82 -17.71
CA MET A 109 -1.47 -9.21 -17.81
C MET A 109 -1.55 -10.72 -17.97
N GLY A 110 -2.34 -11.37 -17.12
CA GLY A 110 -2.55 -12.80 -17.21
C GLY A 110 -3.21 -13.14 -18.55
N GLU A 111 -2.50 -13.84 -19.43
CA GLU A 111 -3.06 -14.37 -20.68
C GLU A 111 -4.17 -15.42 -20.42
N ARG A 112 -4.28 -15.90 -19.18
CA ARG A 112 -5.22 -16.91 -18.71
C ARG A 112 -5.81 -16.52 -17.35
N LEU A 113 -7.04 -16.97 -17.09
CA LEU A 113 -7.72 -16.79 -15.80
C LEU A 113 -6.91 -17.32 -14.61
N SER A 114 -6.16 -18.42 -14.79
CA SER A 114 -5.30 -18.95 -13.74
C SER A 114 -4.20 -17.97 -13.32
N GLY A 115 -3.59 -17.27 -14.28
CA GLY A 115 -2.59 -16.23 -14.01
C GLY A 115 -3.22 -15.04 -13.28
N TYR A 116 -4.43 -14.64 -13.68
CA TYR A 116 -5.19 -13.61 -12.98
C TYR A 116 -5.45 -14.00 -11.51
N PHE A 117 -5.99 -15.19 -11.24
CA PHE A 117 -6.26 -15.63 -9.86
C PHE A 117 -4.99 -15.82 -9.03
N PHE A 118 -3.90 -16.30 -9.65
CA PHE A 118 -2.60 -16.37 -8.99
C PHE A 118 -2.12 -14.98 -8.56
N TYR A 119 -2.24 -13.97 -9.41
CA TYR A 119 -1.87 -12.60 -9.06
C TYR A 119 -2.81 -12.01 -7.99
N ALA A 120 -4.12 -12.19 -8.18
CA ALA A 120 -5.16 -11.71 -7.26
C ALA A 120 -5.08 -12.34 -5.85
N SER A 121 -4.48 -13.53 -5.73
CA SER A 121 -4.21 -14.16 -4.43
C SER A 121 -3.19 -13.41 -3.57
N ALA A 122 -2.45 -12.45 -4.14
CA ALA A 122 -1.32 -11.74 -3.54
C ALA A 122 -0.14 -12.63 -3.11
N LEU A 123 -0.18 -13.95 -3.34
CA LEU A 123 0.96 -14.85 -3.11
C LEU A 123 2.28 -14.38 -3.74
N PRO A 124 2.33 -14.00 -5.04
CA PRO A 124 3.59 -13.54 -5.63
C PRO A 124 4.09 -12.23 -5.00
N TYR A 125 3.18 -11.36 -4.55
CA TYR A 125 3.52 -10.11 -3.88
C TYR A 125 4.19 -10.37 -2.53
N PHE A 126 3.58 -11.21 -1.67
CA PHE A 126 4.17 -11.54 -0.37
C PHE A 126 5.49 -12.30 -0.49
N ALA A 127 5.62 -13.19 -1.48
CA ALA A 127 6.89 -13.87 -1.76
C ALA A 127 7.99 -12.87 -2.14
N ALA A 128 7.68 -11.85 -2.95
CA ALA A 128 8.63 -10.80 -3.34
C ALA A 128 9.04 -9.93 -2.15
N ILE A 129 8.10 -9.52 -1.30
CA ILE A 129 8.40 -8.77 -0.06
C ILE A 129 9.30 -9.57 0.85
N LEU A 130 8.93 -10.83 1.16
CA LEU A 130 9.71 -11.67 2.05
C LEU A 130 11.13 -11.88 1.53
N LYS A 131 11.27 -12.17 0.23
CA LYS A 131 12.58 -12.27 -0.42
C LYS A 131 13.38 -10.97 -0.30
N SER A 132 12.76 -9.82 -0.54
CA SER A 132 13.42 -8.52 -0.43
C SER A 132 13.89 -8.23 1.00
N LEU A 133 13.04 -8.49 2.00
CA LEU A 133 13.40 -8.30 3.40
C LEU A 133 14.56 -9.21 3.82
N LEU A 134 14.54 -10.49 3.43
CA LEU A 134 15.61 -11.44 3.77
C LEU A 134 16.95 -11.10 3.09
N LEU A 135 16.93 -10.66 1.83
CA LEU A 135 18.15 -10.32 1.09
C LEU A 135 18.88 -9.07 1.61
N HIS A 136 18.16 -8.14 2.24
CA HIS A 136 18.71 -6.86 2.72
C HIS A 136 18.78 -6.75 4.25
N ALA A 137 18.43 -7.81 4.99
CA ALA A 137 18.51 -7.87 6.45
C ALA A 137 19.84 -8.46 6.96
N LEU A 138 20.69 -9.00 6.06
CA LEU A 138 22.03 -9.53 6.33
C LEU A 138 23.10 -8.61 5.73
#